data_AF-A0A552UXJ2-F1
#
_entry.id   AF-A0A552UXJ2-F1
#
_cell.length_a   1.000
_cell.length_b   1.000
_cell.length_c   1.000
_cell.angle_alpha   90.00
_cell.angle_beta   90.00
_cell.angle_gamma   90.00
#
_symmetry.space_group_name_H-M   'P 1'
#
loop_
_entity.id
_entity.type
_entity.pdbx_description
1 polymer ?
#
loop_
_entity_poly.entity_id
_entity_poly.type
_entity_poly.pdbx_seq_one_letter_code
_entity_poly.pdbx_strand_id
1 'polypeptide(L)' 'MLIVKENKEINNNNLYGFILNMRRLLPKDEFKRLKAYIINLSEQYKFVDLKYYGIRQDWKEKL' A
#
# COMPACT_ATOMS: atom_id res chain seq x y z
N MET A 1 -9.44 5.84 -3.80
CA MET A 1 -10.80 6.21 -3.33
C MET A 1 -10.76 6.14 -1.81
N LEU A 2 -10.88 7.29 -1.12
CA LEU A 2 -10.98 7.31 0.35
C LEU A 2 -12.36 6.76 0.70
N ILE A 3 -12.42 5.57 1.31
CA ILE A 3 -13.69 5.00 1.74
C ILE A 3 -13.92 5.48 3.16
N VAL A 4 -14.78 6.49 3.30
CA VAL A 4 -15.24 7.00 4.59
C VAL A 4 -16.48 6.20 4.98
N LYS A 5 -16.42 5.51 6.11
CA LYS A 5 -17.59 4.85 6.70
C LYS A 5 -18.58 5.93 7.18
N GLU A 6 -19.85 5.56 7.36
CA GLU A 6 -20.90 6.48 7.84
C GLU A 6 -20.55 7.16 9.18
N ASN A 7 -19.74 6.51 10.02
CA ASN A 7 -19.23 7.04 11.29
C ASN A 7 -18.01 7.99 11.14
N LYS A 8 -17.67 8.43 9.92
CA LYS A 8 -16.49 9.23 9.57
C LYS A 8 -15.14 8.55 9.81
N GLU A 9 -15.12 7.26 10.13
CA GLU A 9 -13.87 6.51 10.17
C GLU A 9 -13.36 6.28 8.74
N ILE A 10 -12.09 6.63 8.54
CA ILE A 10 -11.39 6.36 7.29
C ILE A 10 -11.06 4.86 7.24
N ASN A 11 -11.71 4.12 6.34
CA ASN A 11 -11.39 2.71 6.09
C ASN A 11 -10.55 2.56 4.82
N ASN A 12 -9.25 2.79 4.95
CA ASN A 12 -8.30 2.67 3.85
C ASN A 12 -7.41 1.42 3.93
N ASN A 13 -7.68 0.52 4.88
CA ASN A 13 -6.90 -0.71 5.11
C ASN A 13 -6.98 -1.74 3.97
N ASN A 14 -7.83 -1.49 2.96
CA ASN A 14 -8.07 -2.41 1.85
C ASN A 14 -6.87 -2.49 0.88
N LEU A 15 -6.05 -1.43 0.77
CA LEU A 15 -4.92 -1.42 -0.16
C LEU A 15 -3.86 -2.45 0.22
N TYR A 16 -3.54 -2.59 1.51
CA TYR A 16 -2.55 -3.58 1.95
C TYR A 16 -2.99 -5.02 1.63
N GLY A 17 -4.28 -5.33 1.86
CA GLY A 17 -4.85 -6.63 1.48
C GLY A 17 -4.76 -6.90 -0.03
N PHE A 18 -5.03 -5.89 -0.85
CA PHE A 18 -4.88 -5.99 -2.30
C PHE A 18 -3.43 -6.24 -2.72
N ILE A 19 -2.45 -5.54 -2.12
CA ILE A 19 -1.02 -5.73 -2.38
C ILE A 19 -0.58 -7.16 -2.03
N LEU A 20 -1.09 -7.74 -0.94
CA LEU A 20 -0.80 -9.13 -0.57
C LEU A 20 -1.35 -10.13 -1.60
N ASN A 21 -2.52 -9.87 -2.18
CA ASN A 21 -3.03 -10.67 -3.28
C ASN A 21 -2.15 -10.53 -4.53
N MET A 22 -1.70 -9.30 -4.85
CA MET A 22 -0.76 -9.09 -5.97
C MET A 22 0.56 -9.84 -5.78
N ARG A 23 1.06 -9.97 -4.55
CA ARG A 23 2.26 -10.78 -4.25
C ARG A 23 2.09 -12.25 -4.64
N ARG A 24 0.86 -12.79 -4.53
CA ARG A 24 0.55 -14.18 -4.85
C ARG A 24 0.32 -14.40 -6.35
N LEU A 25 -0.21 -13.39 -7.04
CA LEU A 25 -0.61 -13.48 -8.44
C LEU A 25 0.48 -13.07 -9.42
N LEU A 26 1.35 -12.13 -9.04
CA LEU A 26 2.38 -11.58 -9.93
C LEU A 26 3.67 -12.41 -9.86
N PRO A 27 4.40 -12.51 -10.99
CA PRO A 27 5.79 -12.91 -10.98
C PRO A 27 6.61 -12.06 -9.99
N LYS A 28 7.63 -12.67 -9.39
CA LYS A 28 8.44 -12.03 -8.33
C LYS A 28 9.00 -10.66 -8.76
N ASP A 29 9.45 -10.54 -10.01
CA ASP A 29 10.04 -9.30 -10.52
C ASP A 29 8.97 -8.22 -10.77
N GLU A 30 7.78 -8.60 -11.23
CA GLU A 30 6.66 -7.67 -11.39
C GLU A 30 6.15 -7.18 -10.02
N PHE A 31 6.09 -8.06 -9.02
CA PHE A 31 5.77 -7.63 -7.67
C PHE A 31 6.83 -6.69 -7.09
N LYS A 32 8.13 -6.95 -7.34
CA LYS A 32 9.20 -6.03 -6.95
C LYS A 32 9.03 -4.65 -7.60
N ARG A 33 8.71 -4.59 -8.89
CA ARG A 33 8.45 -3.32 -9.60
C ARG A 33 7.26 -2.58 -8.97
N LEU A 34 6.13 -3.27 -8.78
CA LEU A 34 4.95 -2.70 -8.13
C LEU A 34 5.29 -2.13 -6.74
N LYS A 35 6.02 -2.89 -5.92
CA LYS A 35 6.45 -2.46 -4.59
C LYS A 35 7.31 -1.20 -4.66
N ALA A 36 8.28 -1.15 -5.58
CA ALA A 36 9.14 0.02 -5.78
C ALA A 36 8.32 1.26 -6.20
N TYR A 37 7.33 1.10 -7.08
CA TYR A 37 6.43 2.20 -7.47
C TYR A 37 5.63 2.74 -6.29
N ILE A 38 5.09 1.87 -5.43
CA ILE A 38 4.32 2.29 -4.25
C ILE A 38 5.23 3.05 -3.26
N ILE A 39 6.45 2.59 -3.05
CA ILE A 39 7.43 3.29 -2.20
C ILE A 39 7.76 4.66 -2.79
N ASN A 40 8.07 4.73 -4.08
CA ASN A 40 8.36 5.99 -4.75
C ASN A 40 7.19 6.98 -4.64
N LEU A 41 5.95 6.54 -4.86
CA LEU A 41 4.76 7.37 -4.68
C LEU A 41 4.65 7.94 -3.26
N SER A 42 4.97 7.14 -2.24
CA SER A 42 4.95 7.60 -0.84
C SER A 42 6.02 8.64 -0.51
N GLU A 43 7.12 8.63 -1.25
CA GLU A 43 8.23 9.58 -1.08
C GLU A 43 7.99 10.86 -1.87
N GLN A 44 7.40 10.74 -3.06
CA GLN A 44 7.04 11.86 -3.92
C GLN A 44 5.88 12.69 -3.36
N TYR A 45 4.89 12.04 -2.75
CA TYR A 45 3.66 12.69 -2.30
C TYR A 45 3.42 12.47 -0.81
N LYS A 46 3.60 13.53 0.00
CA LYS A 46 3.43 13.46 1.48
C LYS A 46 2.05 12.96 1.95
N PHE A 47 1.01 13.13 1.12
CA PHE A 47 -0.34 12.62 1.43
C PHE A 47 -0.49 11.12 1.16
N VAL A 48 0.46 10.50 0.44
CA VAL A 48 0.55 9.05 0.22
C VAL A 48 1.36 8.43 1.36
N ASP A 49 0.94 8.69 2.59
CA ASP A 49 1.54 8.04 3.77
C ASP A 49 0.94 6.63 3.91
N LEU A 50 1.81 5.63 3.71
CA LEU A 50 1.46 4.21 3.69
C LEU A 50 0.79 3.73 4.98
N LYS A 51 1.01 4.43 6.11
CA LYS A 51 0.36 4.11 7.40
C LYS A 51 -1.16 4.21 7.31
N TYR A 52 -1.68 5.13 6.50
CA TYR A 52 -3.13 5.31 6.31
C TYR A 52 -3.75 4.17 5.52
N TYR A 53 -2.95 3.33 4.88
CA TYR A 53 -3.38 2.21 4.04
C TYR A 53 -3.18 0.85 4.70
N GLY A 54 -2.82 0.83 5.99
CA GLY A 54 -2.56 -0.40 6.75
C GLY A 54 -1.24 -1.08 6.38
N ILE A 55 -0.35 -0.41 5.65
CA ILE A 55 0.97 -0.94 5.27
C ILE A 55 1.93 -0.76 6.45
N ARG A 56 2.67 -1.83 6.77
CA ARG A 56 3.63 -1.84 7.88
C ARG A 56 4.76 -0.83 7.68
N GLN A 57 5.29 -0.27 8.77
CA GLN A 57 6.41 0.67 8.71
C GLN A 57 7.70 0.04 8.15
N ASP A 58 7.94 -1.24 8.45
CA ASP A 58 9.10 -2.01 7.94
C ASP A 58 8.92 -2.49 6.49
N TRP A 59 7.88 -2.03 5.78
CA TRP A 59 7.62 -2.39 4.39
C TRP A 59 8.76 -2.03 3.45
N LYS A 60 9.43 -0.89 3.72
CA LYS A 60 10.59 -0.45 2.94
C LYS A 60 11.81 -1.36 3.11
N GLU A 61 11.95 -1.98 4.27
CA GLU A 61 13.12 -2.77 4.67
C GLU A 61 13.02 -4.25 4.26
N LYS A 62 11.80 -4.80 4.18
CA LYS A 62 11.58 -6.24 3.89
C LYS A 62 11.26 -6.51 2.43
N LEU A 63 12.22 -7.01 1.65
CA LEU A 63 12.04 -7.50 0.28
C LEU A 63 11.34 -8.86 0.20
#